data_AF-A0A9J7BSR9-F1
#
_entry.id   AF-A0A9J7BSR9-F1
#
_cell.length_a   1.000
_cell.length_b   1.000
_cell.length_c   1.000
_cell.angle_alpha   90.00
_cell.angle_beta   90.00
_cell.angle_gamma   90.00
#
_symmetry.space_group_name_H-M   'P 1'
#
loop_
_entity.id
_entity.type
_entity.pdbx_description
1 polymer ?
#
loop_
_entity_poly.entity_id
_entity_poly.type
_entity_poly.pdbx_seq_one_letter_code
_entity_poly.pdbx_strand_id
1 'polypeptide(L)'
;MDSGIPTTIAPGRPATDPTGRDSGAEGRIRCPLCFWEPRAEDRWMCSCRQTWNTFDTGGVCPGCLKQWTMTMCLSCHAWSEHSDWYPND
;
A
#
# COMPACT_ATOMS: atom_id res chain seq x y z
N MET A 1 9.97 62.58 -30.51
CA MET A 1 9.94 62.23 -29.08
C MET A 1 9.13 60.95 -29.03
N ASP A 2 9.76 59.82 -29.34
CA ASP A 2 10.31 58.88 -28.33
C ASP A 2 9.23 58.54 -27.28
N SER A 3 8.73 57.31 -27.15
CA SER A 3 9.51 56.10 -26.88
C SER A 3 8.74 54.83 -27.30
N GLY A 4 9.46 53.73 -27.56
CA GLY A 4 8.90 52.40 -27.73
C GLY A 4 9.16 51.44 -26.56
N ILE A 5 8.45 50.29 -26.63
CA ILE A 5 8.79 48.92 -26.13
C ILE A 5 8.67 48.70 -24.58
N PRO A 6 8.39 47.48 -24.00
CA PRO A 6 8.22 46.11 -24.54
C PRO A 6 7.03 45.22 -24.05
N THR A 7 6.77 44.19 -24.87
CA THR A 7 6.55 42.74 -24.61
C THR A 7 6.36 42.20 -23.18
N THR A 8 5.33 41.36 -23.00
CA THR A 8 5.46 40.05 -22.32
C THR A 8 4.43 39.06 -22.89
N ILE A 9 4.93 38.03 -23.59
CA ILE A 9 4.25 36.76 -23.89
C ILE A 9 4.95 35.70 -23.03
N ALA A 10 4.21 34.82 -22.34
CA ALA A 10 4.32 33.34 -22.32
C ALA A 10 3.41 32.74 -21.18
N PRO A 11 3.26 31.40 -21.01
CA PRO A 11 1.98 30.72 -21.25
C PRO A 11 1.46 29.92 -20.05
N GLY A 12 0.14 29.74 -19.93
CA GLY A 12 -0.45 28.77 -19.00
C GLY A 12 -1.01 27.57 -19.75
N ARG A 13 -0.26 26.46 -19.83
CA ARG A 13 -0.82 25.14 -20.18
C ARG A 13 -1.36 24.54 -18.87
N PRO A 14 -2.66 24.25 -18.70
CA PRO A 14 -3.06 23.31 -17.67
C PRO A 14 -2.61 21.91 -18.08
N ALA A 15 -1.77 21.33 -17.23
CA ALA A 15 -1.35 19.95 -17.28
C ALA A 15 -2.53 19.02 -16.94
N THR A 16 -2.56 17.90 -17.66
CA THR A 16 -3.14 16.59 -17.35
C THR A 16 -3.77 16.39 -15.96
N ASP A 17 -5.01 15.90 -15.95
CA ASP A 17 -5.36 14.77 -15.10
C ASP A 17 -6.30 13.84 -15.87
N PRO A 18 -5.81 12.77 -16.54
CA PRO A 18 -6.67 11.64 -16.81
C PRO A 18 -6.90 11.02 -15.45
N THR A 19 -8.07 11.28 -14.85
CA THR A 19 -8.51 10.62 -13.63
C THR A 19 -8.27 9.13 -13.80
N GLY A 20 -7.17 8.66 -13.22
CA GLY A 20 -6.77 7.27 -13.21
C GLY A 20 -7.77 6.62 -12.32
N ARG A 21 -8.83 6.10 -12.93
CA ARG A 21 -9.90 5.39 -12.26
C ARG A 21 -9.23 4.22 -11.55
N ASP A 22 -8.97 4.45 -10.28
CA ASP A 22 -8.67 3.54 -9.20
C ASP A 22 -9.80 2.52 -9.08
N SER A 23 -9.91 1.68 -10.11
CA SER A 23 -10.60 0.40 -10.05
C SER A 23 -9.72 -0.55 -9.24
N GLY A 24 -9.70 -0.33 -7.93
CA GLY A 24 -8.96 -1.15 -6.96
C GLY A 24 -9.77 -1.38 -5.69
N ALA A 25 -11.09 -1.41 -5.79
CA ALA A 25 -11.99 -1.75 -4.71
C ALA A 25 -12.41 -3.23 -4.79
N GLU A 26 -11.46 -4.12 -5.02
CA GLU A 26 -11.56 -5.54 -4.67
C GLU A 26 -10.88 -5.73 -3.30
N GLY A 27 -11.47 -6.54 -2.43
CA GLY A 27 -11.40 -6.45 -0.98
C GLY A 27 -10.05 -6.05 -0.36
N ARG A 28 -10.02 -4.92 0.36
CA ARG A 28 -8.84 -4.48 1.10
C ARG A 28 -8.50 -5.49 2.20
N ILE A 29 -7.25 -5.93 2.21
CA ILE A 29 -6.66 -6.78 3.25
C ILE A 29 -6.96 -6.16 4.62
N ARG A 30 -7.50 -6.95 5.54
CA ARG A 30 -7.85 -6.46 6.89
C ARG A 30 -7.88 -7.56 7.92
N CYS A 31 -7.62 -7.22 9.17
CA CYS A 31 -7.72 -8.17 10.26
C CYS A 31 -9.16 -8.72 10.34
N PRO A 32 -9.38 -10.05 10.32
CA PRO A 32 -10.72 -10.63 10.37
C PRO A 32 -11.43 -10.41 11.72
N LEU A 33 -10.69 -9.98 12.75
CA LEU A 33 -11.20 -9.83 14.11
C LEU A 33 -11.53 -8.37 14.46
N CYS A 34 -10.73 -7.41 13.99
CA CYS A 34 -10.88 -5.99 14.36
C CYS A 34 -10.95 -5.04 13.15
N PHE A 35 -10.88 -5.56 11.93
CA PHE A 35 -10.93 -4.81 10.68
C PHE A 35 -9.81 -3.79 10.46
N TRP A 36 -8.75 -3.82 11.27
CA TRP A 36 -7.55 -3.01 11.02
C TRP A 36 -6.93 -3.36 9.67
N GLU A 37 -6.63 -2.34 8.87
CA GLU A 37 -6.01 -2.45 7.55
C GLU A 37 -4.49 -2.21 7.67
N PRO A 38 -3.64 -3.16 7.22
CA PRO A 38 -2.21 -2.97 7.19
C PRO A 38 -1.80 -1.92 6.16
N ARG A 39 -0.82 -1.09 6.52
CA ARG A 39 -0.19 -0.10 5.66
C ARG A 39 1.06 -0.64 5.00
N ALA A 40 1.53 0.03 3.95
CA ALA A 40 2.74 -0.34 3.24
C ALA A 40 3.99 -0.32 4.15
N GLU A 41 4.04 0.55 5.18
CA GLU A 41 5.15 0.60 6.14
C GLU A 41 5.10 -0.43 7.28
N ASP A 42 4.01 -1.19 7.44
CA ASP A 42 3.89 -2.15 8.53
C ASP A 42 4.83 -3.35 8.36
N ARG A 43 5.33 -3.88 9.47
CA ARG A 43 6.39 -4.90 9.47
C ARG A 43 6.12 -6.03 10.45
N TRP A 44 6.36 -7.24 9.97
CA TRP A 44 6.46 -8.48 10.74
C TRP A 44 7.89 -9.01 10.67
N MET A 45 8.30 -9.78 11.68
CA MET A 45 9.62 -10.37 11.78
C MET A 45 9.56 -11.89 11.70
N CYS A 46 10.42 -12.48 10.87
CA CYS A 46 10.54 -13.92 10.72
C CYS A 46 11.46 -14.46 11.80
N SER A 47 11.38 -15.77 12.06
CA SER A 47 12.40 -16.50 12.82
C SER A 47 13.82 -16.38 12.24
N CYS A 48 13.98 -16.08 10.94
CA CYS A 48 15.28 -15.80 10.31
C CYS A 48 15.71 -14.32 10.43
N ARG A 49 14.97 -13.49 11.18
CA ARG A 49 15.20 -12.05 11.41
C ARG A 49 14.93 -11.14 10.22
N GLN A 50 14.47 -11.66 9.09
CA GLN A 50 13.94 -10.82 8.02
C GLN A 50 12.72 -10.05 8.54
N THR A 51 12.68 -8.76 8.25
CA THR A 51 11.58 -7.86 8.58
C THR A 51 10.94 -7.38 7.28
N TRP A 52 9.63 -7.59 7.10
CA TRP A 52 8.92 -7.28 5.85
C TRP A 52 7.41 -7.12 6.11
N ASN A 53 6.67 -6.60 5.12
CA ASN A 53 5.22 -6.67 5.17
C ASN A 53 4.77 -8.05 4.66
N THR A 54 4.10 -8.82 5.51
CA THR A 54 3.69 -10.21 5.19
C THR A 54 2.79 -10.30 3.97
N PHE A 55 2.04 -9.23 3.67
CA PHE A 55 1.11 -9.19 2.55
C PHE A 55 1.78 -8.91 1.20
N ASP A 56 3.02 -8.41 1.17
CA ASP A 56 3.78 -8.21 -0.07
C ASP A 56 4.07 -9.54 -0.80
N THR A 57 4.06 -10.65 -0.06
CA THR A 57 4.49 -11.98 -0.53
C THR A 57 3.49 -13.09 -0.21
N GLY A 58 2.27 -12.74 0.20
CA GLY A 58 1.27 -13.74 0.61
C GLY A 58 1.74 -14.64 1.77
N GLY A 59 2.53 -14.08 2.70
CA GLY A 59 3.05 -14.79 3.87
C GLY A 59 4.38 -15.52 3.65
N VAL A 60 4.98 -15.47 2.45
CA VAL A 60 6.30 -16.09 2.21
C VAL A 60 7.43 -15.16 2.66
N CYS A 61 8.27 -15.60 3.59
CA CYS A 61 9.44 -14.82 4.00
C CYS A 61 10.45 -14.68 2.85
N PRO A 62 10.85 -13.46 2.42
CA PRO A 62 11.79 -13.28 1.32
C PRO A 62 13.24 -13.68 1.69
N GLY A 63 13.56 -13.78 2.98
CA GLY A 63 14.90 -14.15 3.46
C GLY A 63 15.16 -15.66 3.52
N CYS A 64 14.14 -16.47 3.84
CA CYS A 64 14.32 -17.91 4.03
C CYS A 64 13.25 -18.79 3.36
N LEU A 65 12.33 -18.19 2.60
CA LEU A 65 11.25 -18.86 1.85
C LEU A 65 10.24 -19.64 2.71
N LYS A 66 10.25 -19.45 4.03
CA LYS A 66 9.23 -20.02 4.92
C LYS A 66 7.86 -19.40 4.61
N GLN A 67 6.86 -20.24 4.34
CA GLN A 67 5.46 -19.84 4.33
C GLN A 67 4.94 -19.68 5.77
N TRP A 68 4.46 -18.50 6.10
CA TRP A 68 3.69 -18.24 7.31
C TRP A 68 2.21 -18.43 7.00
N THR A 69 1.56 -19.34 7.74
CA THR A 69 0.11 -19.60 7.63
C THR A 69 -0.70 -18.77 8.61
N MET A 70 -0.04 -18.12 9.58
CA MET A 70 -0.66 -17.28 10.61
C MET A 70 -0.05 -15.89 10.57
N THR A 71 -0.87 -14.87 10.74
CA THR A 71 -0.44 -13.46 10.82
C THR A 71 -1.01 -12.82 12.08
N MET A 72 -0.15 -12.14 12.84
CA MET A 72 -0.55 -11.36 14.02
C MET A 72 -1.02 -9.97 13.58
N CYS A 73 -2.16 -9.51 14.11
CA CYS A 73 -2.59 -8.14 13.89
C CYS A 73 -1.75 -7.16 14.71
N LEU A 74 -1.28 -6.07 14.09
CA LEU A 74 -0.50 -5.03 14.80
C LEU A 74 -1.37 -4.07 15.62
N SER A 75 -2.70 -4.10 15.42
CA SER A 75 -3.65 -3.30 16.22
C SER A 75 -4.21 -4.06 17.42
N CYS A 76 -4.74 -5.28 17.22
CA CYS A 76 -5.37 -6.05 18.29
C CYS A 76 -4.49 -7.17 18.87
N HIS A 77 -3.33 -7.43 18.27
CA HIS A 77 -2.36 -8.47 18.69
C HIS A 77 -2.88 -9.92 18.65
N ALA A 78 -4.09 -10.15 18.16
CA ALA A 78 -4.61 -11.49 17.92
C ALA A 78 -3.98 -12.10 16.66
N TRP A 79 -3.87 -13.43 16.65
CA TRP A 79 -3.43 -14.21 15.49
C TRP A 79 -4.64 -14.71 14.71
N SER A 80 -4.53 -14.69 13.39
CA SER A 80 -5.53 -15.26 12.47
C SER A 80 -4.82 -15.95 11.30
N GLU A 81 -5.51 -16.87 10.61
CA GLU A 81 -4.96 -17.50 9.42
C GLU A 81 -4.65 -16.41 8.39
N HIS A 82 -3.51 -16.49 7.71
CA HIS A 82 -3.12 -15.47 6.75
C HIS A 82 -4.14 -15.34 5.61
N SER A 83 -4.80 -16.44 5.23
CA SER A 83 -5.90 -16.50 4.27
C SER A 83 -7.13 -15.68 4.71
N ASP A 84 -7.47 -15.68 6.00
CA ASP A 84 -8.64 -14.96 6.53
C ASP A 84 -8.52 -13.43 6.43
N TRP A 85 -7.31 -12.90 6.18
CA TRP A 85 -7.10 -11.46 5.99
C TRP A 85 -7.58 -10.96 4.62
N TYR A 86 -7.78 -11.87 3.67
CA TYR A 86 -8.32 -11.57 2.34
C TYR A 86 -9.84 -11.78 2.39
N PRO A 87 -10.64 -10.71 2.21
CA PRO A 87 -12.09 -10.86 2.12
C PRO A 87 -12.45 -11.83 1.00
N ASN A 88 -13.32 -12.80 1.27
CA ASN A 88 -13.95 -13.57 0.20
C ASN A 88 -14.97 -12.65 -0.49
N ASP A 89 -14.77 -12.35 -1.77
CA ASP A 89 -15.74 -11.64 -2.61
C ASP A 89 -16.96 -12.52 -2.95
#